data_AF-A0A6A9QGW5-F1
#
_entry.id   AF-A0A6A9QGW5-F1
#
_cell.length_a   1.000
_cell.length_b   1.000
_cell.length_c   1.000
_cell.angle_alpha   90.00
_cell.angle_beta   90.00
_cell.angle_gamma   90.00
#
_symmetry.space_group_name_H-M   'P 1'
#
loop_
_entity.id
_entity.type
_entity.pdbx_description
1 polymer ?
#
loop_
_entity_poly.entity_id
_entity_poly.type
_entity_poly.pdbx_seq_one_letter_code
_entity_poly.pdbx_strand_id
1 'polypeptide(L)'
;MEIENLSNSIIFSKPLPLSFIKDFFSTDSENFNYDGVNVFVDKDERNENFVKSLTFSSLNSDKSQILHDRYLRWLSLKVRLNEVIWAYQINAEIKAKTKELIKTPSVLPLVGNVMLTGLIIANTKNLNMNQRRFCIVQIDTTVKIIKRDENYFSISRIINDLKELLKVLEESFKL
;
A
#
# COMPACT_ATOMS: atom_id res chain seq x y z
N MET A 1 -14.84 10.50 4.49
CA MET A 1 -14.01 9.51 3.79
C MET A 1 -14.00 8.27 4.64
N GLU A 2 -14.43 7.15 4.09
CA GLU A 2 -14.42 5.86 4.78
C GLU A 2 -13.31 5.01 4.16
N ILE A 3 -12.45 4.42 4.99
CA ILE A 3 -11.36 3.57 4.51
C ILE A 3 -11.93 2.15 4.41
N GLU A 4 -12.02 1.62 3.19
CA GLU A 4 -12.55 0.27 2.95
C GLU A 4 -11.44 -0.78 3.05
N ASN A 5 -10.23 -0.44 2.63
CA ASN A 5 -9.10 -1.34 2.77
C ASN A 5 -7.81 -0.55 3.00
N LEU A 6 -6.95 -1.09 3.85
CA LEU A 6 -5.66 -0.54 4.13
C LEU A 6 -4.66 -1.65 4.41
N SER A 7 -3.51 -1.55 3.75
CA SER A 7 -2.40 -2.45 3.97
C SER A 7 -1.07 -1.72 3.93
N ASN A 8 -0.19 -2.09 4.86
CA ASN A 8 1.21 -1.68 4.89
C ASN A 8 2.05 -2.90 4.56
N SER A 9 3.01 -2.75 3.67
CA SER A 9 3.88 -3.86 3.26
C SER A 9 5.34 -3.45 3.38
N ILE A 10 6.15 -4.40 3.82
CA ILE A 10 7.60 -4.32 3.81
C ILE A 10 8.09 -5.29 2.74
N ILE A 11 8.84 -4.78 1.78
CA ILE A 11 9.45 -5.58 0.72
C ILE A 11 10.95 -5.65 1.00
N PHE A 12 11.48 -6.86 1.09
CA PHE A 12 12.89 -7.07 1.43
C PHE A 12 13.77 -7.11 0.18
N SER A 13 14.97 -6.51 0.27
CA SER A 13 15.99 -6.53 -0.79
C SER A 13 16.66 -7.91 -0.86
N LYS A 14 16.83 -8.53 0.30
CA LYS A 14 17.26 -9.90 0.49
C LYS A 14 16.17 -10.61 1.29
N PRO A 15 15.70 -11.78 0.85
CA PRO A 15 14.71 -12.53 1.59
C PRO A 15 15.13 -12.74 3.05
N LEU A 16 14.24 -12.45 3.99
CA LEU A 16 14.50 -12.62 5.42
C LEU A 16 14.25 -14.07 5.83
N PRO A 17 15.06 -14.66 6.73
CA PRO A 17 14.77 -16.00 7.23
C PRO A 17 13.40 -16.06 7.91
N LEU A 18 12.62 -17.11 7.63
CA LEU A 18 11.30 -17.34 8.23
C LEU A 18 11.38 -17.39 9.76
N SER A 19 12.53 -17.78 10.33
CA SER A 19 12.78 -17.74 11.78
C SER A 19 12.54 -16.36 12.40
N PHE A 20 12.72 -15.26 11.67
CA PHE A 20 12.41 -13.92 12.17
C PHE A 20 10.90 -13.70 12.36
N ILE A 21 10.07 -14.31 11.50
CA ILE A 21 8.61 -14.27 11.66
C ILE A 21 8.21 -15.09 12.87
N LYS A 22 8.76 -16.30 13.01
CA LYS A 22 8.50 -17.19 14.16
C LYS A 22 8.87 -16.53 15.49
N ASP A 23 10.03 -15.86 15.53
CA ASP A 23 10.55 -15.24 16.74
C ASP A 23 9.73 -14.03 17.19
N PHE A 24 9.10 -13.30 16.26
CA PHE A 24 8.26 -12.15 16.61
C PHE A 24 6.79 -12.53 16.85
N PHE A 25 6.21 -13.36 15.98
CA PHE A 25 4.78 -13.67 15.99
C PHE A 25 4.43 -15.00 16.64
N SER A 26 5.44 -15.82 16.99
CA SER A 26 5.25 -17.18 17.53
C SER A 26 4.37 -18.08 16.66
N THR A 27 4.46 -17.91 15.33
CA THR A 27 3.66 -18.66 14.35
C THR A 27 4.45 -18.96 13.08
N ASP A 28 4.04 -20.03 12.40
CA ASP A 28 4.59 -20.51 11.14
C ASP A 28 3.62 -20.29 9.96
N SER A 29 2.41 -19.81 10.25
CA SER A 29 1.36 -19.60 9.26
C SER A 29 1.69 -18.46 8.31
N GLU A 30 1.35 -18.62 7.04
CA GLU A 30 1.51 -17.58 6.02
C GLU A 30 0.45 -16.48 6.13
N ASN A 31 -0.71 -16.81 6.69
CA ASN A 31 -1.78 -15.87 6.94
C ASN A 31 -2.33 -16.10 8.35
N PHE A 32 -2.30 -15.07 9.18
CA PHE A 32 -2.79 -15.14 10.55
C PHE A 32 -3.27 -13.78 11.05
N ASN A 33 -4.13 -13.79 12.07
CA ASN A 33 -4.53 -12.59 12.78
C ASN A 33 -3.62 -12.40 14.00
N TYR A 34 -3.09 -11.20 14.18
CA TYR A 34 -2.31 -10.80 15.34
C TYR A 34 -2.85 -9.47 15.88
N ASP A 35 -3.37 -9.46 17.11
CA ASP A 35 -3.97 -8.28 17.76
C ASP A 35 -5.05 -7.56 16.91
N GLY A 36 -5.80 -8.29 16.08
CA GLY A 36 -6.82 -7.71 15.20
C GLY A 36 -6.27 -7.11 13.88
N VAL A 37 -5.02 -7.42 13.54
CA VAL A 37 -4.39 -7.12 12.24
C VAL A 37 -4.15 -8.44 11.51
N ASN A 38 -4.59 -8.53 10.26
CA ASN A 38 -4.27 -9.67 9.41
C ASN A 38 -2.87 -9.49 8.84
N VAL A 39 -1.99 -10.46 9.08
CA VAL A 39 -0.62 -10.47 8.61
C VAL A 39 -0.49 -11.54 7.53
N PHE A 40 0.06 -11.14 6.40
CA PHE A 40 0.35 -12.01 5.27
C PHE A 40 1.86 -12.07 5.04
N VAL A 41 2.41 -13.27 5.08
CA VAL A 41 3.82 -13.57 4.88
C VAL A 41 3.99 -14.15 3.48
N ASP A 42 4.63 -13.40 2.61
CA ASP A 42 4.93 -13.84 1.24
C ASP A 42 6.32 -14.50 1.22
N LYS A 43 6.34 -15.83 1.06
CA LYS A 43 7.58 -16.62 1.02
C LYS A 43 8.30 -16.45 -0.32
N ASP A 44 9.61 -16.66 -0.31
CA ASP A 44 10.37 -16.69 -1.56
C ASP A 44 10.09 -17.99 -2.32
N GLU A 45 9.63 -17.89 -3.57
CA GLU A 45 9.35 -19.02 -4.46
C GLU A 45 10.56 -19.94 -4.66
N ARG A 46 11.79 -19.41 -4.52
CA ARG A 46 13.03 -20.18 -4.68
C ARG A 46 13.37 -20.96 -3.41
N ASN A 47 12.91 -20.52 -2.24
CA ASN A 47 13.19 -21.15 -0.96
C ASN A 47 12.16 -20.75 0.10
N GLU A 48 11.29 -21.69 0.50
CA GLU A 48 10.21 -21.49 1.46
C GLU A 48 10.66 -21.12 2.88
N ASN A 49 11.95 -21.29 3.19
CA ASN A 49 12.52 -20.87 4.47
C ASN A 49 12.80 -19.37 4.54
N PHE A 50 12.53 -18.62 3.48
CA PHE A 50 12.73 -17.19 3.43
C PHE A 50 11.46 -16.43 3.03
N VAL A 51 11.40 -15.18 3.46
CA VAL A 51 10.28 -14.27 3.32
C VAL A 51 10.70 -13.11 2.42
N LYS A 52 9.98 -12.94 1.33
CA LYS A 52 10.18 -11.88 0.34
C LYS A 52 9.47 -10.59 0.74
N SER A 53 8.26 -10.69 1.27
CA SER A 53 7.51 -9.54 1.74
C SER A 53 6.59 -9.86 2.91
N LEU A 54 6.24 -8.84 3.69
CA LEU A 54 5.33 -8.94 4.82
C LEU A 54 4.27 -7.85 4.71
N THR A 55 3.00 -8.23 4.76
CA THR A 55 1.87 -7.31 4.61
C THR A 55 0.99 -7.31 5.86
N PHE A 56 0.67 -6.13 6.36
CA PHE A 56 -0.17 -5.87 7.52
C PHE A 56 -1.45 -5.20 7.04
N SER A 57 -2.59 -5.87 7.17
CA SER A 57 -3.89 -5.35 6.75
C SER A 57 -4.85 -5.25 7.93
N SER A 58 -5.54 -4.11 8.02
CA SER A 58 -6.63 -3.93 8.97
C SER A 58 -7.57 -2.84 8.46
N LEU A 59 -8.86 -2.98 8.78
CA LEU A 59 -9.84 -1.91 8.61
C LEU A 59 -9.57 -0.72 9.54
N ASN A 60 -8.91 -0.95 10.68
CA ASN A 60 -8.48 0.11 11.59
C ASN A 60 -7.04 0.53 11.24
N SER A 61 -6.90 1.72 10.67
CA SER A 61 -5.62 2.25 10.16
C SER A 61 -4.52 2.25 11.21
N ASP A 62 -4.87 2.60 12.44
CA ASP A 62 -3.91 2.85 13.49
C ASP A 62 -3.33 1.52 13.98
N LYS A 63 -4.15 0.47 14.06
CA LYS A 63 -3.69 -0.86 14.48
C LYS A 63 -2.67 -1.45 13.51
N SER A 64 -2.94 -1.36 12.20
CA SER A 64 -2.01 -1.86 11.18
C SER A 64 -0.68 -1.09 11.21
N GLN A 65 -0.74 0.24 11.33
CA GLN A 65 0.46 1.08 11.45
C GLN A 65 1.27 0.73 12.70
N ILE A 66 0.61 0.62 13.86
CA ILE A 66 1.26 0.32 15.14
C ILE A 66 1.98 -1.04 15.09
N LEU A 67 1.35 -2.07 14.52
CA LEU A 67 1.98 -3.39 14.43
C LEU A 67 3.17 -3.38 13.46
N HIS A 68 2.99 -2.73 12.30
CA HIS A 68 4.06 -2.54 11.33
C HIS A 68 5.28 -1.85 11.96
N ASP A 69 5.05 -0.77 12.71
CA ASP A 69 6.12 0.00 13.36
C ASP A 69 6.77 -0.77 14.51
N ARG A 70 5.98 -1.54 15.28
CA ARG A 70 6.49 -2.44 16.31
C ARG A 70 7.41 -3.50 15.71
N TYR A 71 7.00 -4.11 14.58
CA TYR A 71 7.81 -5.09 13.87
C TYR A 71 9.11 -4.47 13.34
N LEU A 72 9.03 -3.30 12.68
CA LEU A 72 10.23 -2.60 12.20
C LEU A 72 11.20 -2.23 13.31
N ARG A 73 10.69 -1.78 14.46
CA ARG A 73 11.52 -1.47 15.64
C ARG A 73 12.18 -2.72 16.20
N TRP A 74 11.49 -3.85 16.24
CA TRP A 74 12.08 -5.11 16.65
C TRP A 74 13.13 -5.59 15.64
N LEU A 75 12.85 -5.47 14.34
CA LEU A 75 13.75 -5.88 13.27
C LEU A 75 15.03 -5.05 13.27
N SER A 76 14.95 -3.74 13.55
CA SER A 76 16.12 -2.85 13.62
C SER A 76 17.09 -3.18 14.76
N LEU A 77 16.64 -3.90 15.79
CA LEU A 77 17.51 -4.42 16.84
C LEU A 77 18.35 -5.62 16.39
N LYS A 78 17.95 -6.28 15.30
CA LYS A 78 18.58 -7.51 14.79
C LYS A 78 19.37 -7.28 13.50
N VAL A 79 18.89 -6.40 12.64
CA VAL A 79 19.49 -6.13 11.33
C VAL A 79 19.45 -4.65 10.99
N ARG A 80 20.34 -4.24 10.10
CA ARG A 80 20.34 -2.89 9.52
C ARG A 80 19.23 -2.76 8.49
N LEU A 81 18.19 -2.00 8.81
CA LEU A 81 17.00 -1.85 7.96
C LEU A 81 17.31 -1.36 6.55
N ASN A 82 18.27 -0.44 6.39
CA ASN A 82 18.70 0.11 5.11
C ASN A 82 19.36 -0.92 4.17
N GLU A 83 19.91 -2.00 4.72
CA GLU A 83 20.52 -3.07 3.93
C GLU A 83 19.51 -4.14 3.52
N VAL A 84 18.46 -4.34 4.34
CA VAL A 84 17.51 -5.45 4.21
C VAL A 84 16.18 -5.03 3.58
N ILE A 85 15.75 -3.78 3.76
CA ILE A 85 14.47 -3.30 3.22
C ILE A 85 14.71 -2.70 1.85
N TRP A 86 14.05 -3.26 0.85
CA TRP A 86 14.02 -2.68 -0.48
C TRP A 86 13.04 -1.53 -0.53
N ALA A 87 11.80 -1.71 -0.08
CA ALA A 87 10.82 -0.64 -0.11
C ALA A 87 9.69 -0.86 0.91
N TYR A 88 9.08 0.25 1.30
CA TYR A 88 7.81 0.29 2.02
C TYR A 88 6.70 0.56 1.00
N GLN A 89 5.59 -0.15 1.13
CA GLN A 89 4.43 0.04 0.28
C GLN A 89 3.17 0.21 1.14
N ILE A 90 2.33 1.16 0.77
CA ILE A 90 1.00 1.29 1.36
C ILE A 90 -0.02 1.22 0.23
N ASN A 91 -1.02 0.36 0.42
CA ASN A 91 -2.22 0.32 -0.41
C ASN A 91 -3.39 0.78 0.43
N ALA A 92 -4.11 1.79 -0.06
CA ALA A 92 -5.32 2.30 0.57
C ALA A 92 -6.44 2.34 -0.46
N GLU A 93 -7.62 1.86 -0.07
CA GLU A 93 -8.86 2.03 -0.80
C GLU A 93 -9.84 2.82 0.07
N ILE A 94 -10.25 3.97 -0.44
CA ILE A 94 -11.03 4.95 0.31
C ILE A 94 -12.30 5.25 -0.48
N LYS A 95 -13.44 5.09 0.18
CA LYS A 95 -14.71 5.55 -0.35
C LYS A 95 -14.79 7.07 -0.21
N ALA A 96 -14.78 7.74 -1.35
CA ALA A 96 -15.01 9.17 -1.46
C ALA A 96 -16.23 9.43 -2.35
N LYS A 97 -17.01 10.46 -2.04
CA LYS A 97 -18.09 10.91 -2.94
C LYS A 97 -17.47 11.70 -4.10
N THR A 98 -16.71 11.03 -4.96
CA THR A 98 -15.98 11.63 -6.09
C THR A 98 -16.79 11.68 -7.39
N LYS A 99 -18.01 11.14 -7.40
CA LYS A 99 -18.90 11.13 -8.59
C LYS A 99 -19.20 12.51 -9.16
N GLU A 100 -19.05 13.58 -8.38
CA GLU A 100 -19.34 14.95 -8.80
C GLU A 100 -18.11 15.73 -9.28
N LEU A 101 -16.90 15.20 -9.05
CA LEU A 101 -15.64 15.91 -9.24
C LEU A 101 -15.12 15.85 -10.69
N ILE A 102 -15.40 14.76 -11.41
CA ILE A 102 -14.89 14.53 -12.77
C ILE A 102 -16.04 14.00 -13.63
N LYS A 103 -16.72 14.90 -14.36
CA LYS A 103 -17.67 14.52 -15.41
C LYS A 103 -16.90 14.15 -16.69
N THR A 104 -16.21 13.01 -16.68
CA THR A 104 -15.60 12.49 -17.92
C THR A 104 -16.70 11.93 -18.84
N PRO A 105 -16.74 12.33 -20.13
CA PRO A 105 -17.69 11.77 -21.07
C PRO A 105 -17.48 10.25 -21.20
N SER A 106 -18.57 9.49 -21.17
CA SER A 106 -18.58 8.02 -21.17
C SER A 106 -18.14 7.37 -22.50
N VAL A 107 -17.63 8.15 -23.45
CA VAL A 107 -17.57 7.74 -24.86
C VAL A 107 -16.13 7.69 -25.36
N LEU A 108 -15.51 6.51 -25.17
CA LEU A 108 -14.81 5.76 -26.23
C LEU A 108 -14.39 4.38 -25.71
N PRO A 109 -15.32 3.40 -25.63
CA PRO A 109 -14.95 1.99 -25.48
C PRO A 109 -14.68 1.43 -26.88
N LEU A 110 -13.43 1.49 -27.35
CA LEU A 110 -13.04 0.77 -28.57
C LEU A 110 -11.94 -0.24 -28.24
N VAL A 111 -12.42 -1.46 -27.99
CA VAL A 111 -11.73 -2.76 -28.05
C VAL A 111 -10.58 -2.94 -27.06
N GLY A 112 -10.89 -3.58 -25.94
CA GLY A 112 -9.91 -4.15 -25.00
C GLY A 112 -10.11 -3.67 -23.56
N ASN A 113 -11.15 -4.18 -22.89
CA ASN A 113 -11.29 -4.22 -21.42
C ASN A 113 -10.74 -3.02 -20.60
N VAL A 114 -11.37 -1.84 -20.69
CA VAL A 114 -11.09 -0.73 -19.74
C VAL A 114 -12.41 -0.14 -19.23
N MET A 115 -12.97 -0.74 -18.18
CA MET A 115 -14.10 -0.20 -17.40
C MET A 115 -13.65 0.87 -16.38
N LEU A 116 -12.74 1.78 -16.78
CA LEU A 116 -12.30 2.87 -15.91
C LEU A 116 -12.94 4.17 -16.39
N THR A 117 -13.84 4.73 -15.60
CA THR A 117 -14.55 5.98 -15.90
C THR A 117 -13.98 7.17 -15.11
N GLY A 118 -12.71 7.12 -14.71
CA GLY A 118 -12.12 8.13 -13.85
C GLY A 118 -10.65 8.40 -14.11
N LEU A 119 -10.02 9.13 -13.19
CA LEU A 119 -8.72 9.75 -13.38
C LEU A 119 -7.63 8.91 -12.71
N ILE A 120 -6.57 8.59 -13.46
CA ILE A 120 -5.36 8.00 -12.91
C ILE A 120 -4.24 9.06 -12.92
N ILE A 121 -3.71 9.34 -11.75
CA ILE A 121 -2.53 10.18 -11.55
C ILE A 121 -1.39 9.25 -11.14
N ALA A 122 -0.34 9.20 -11.95
CA ALA A 122 0.83 8.37 -11.69
C ALA A 122 2.11 9.17 -11.88
N ASN A 123 3.10 8.91 -11.03
CA ASN A 123 4.45 9.47 -11.19
C ASN A 123 5.39 8.54 -11.97
N THR A 124 4.88 7.47 -12.57
CA THR A 124 5.66 6.50 -13.35
C THR A 124 5.23 6.45 -14.81
N LYS A 125 6.21 6.22 -15.68
CA LYS A 125 5.96 5.98 -17.10
C LYS A 125 5.17 4.67 -17.27
N ASN A 126 4.11 4.72 -18.06
CA ASN A 126 3.28 3.57 -18.43
C ASN A 126 2.76 2.76 -17.23
N LEU A 127 2.48 3.41 -16.09
CA LEU A 127 1.98 2.75 -14.87
C LEU A 127 2.87 1.59 -14.39
N ASN A 128 4.18 1.65 -14.66
CA ASN A 128 5.09 0.58 -14.30
C ASN A 128 5.24 0.47 -12.76
N MET A 129 4.66 -0.59 -12.18
CA MET A 129 4.70 -0.88 -10.74
C MET A 129 5.93 -1.69 -10.30
N ASN A 130 6.78 -2.12 -11.24
CA ASN A 130 8.02 -2.84 -10.94
C ASN A 130 9.14 -1.90 -10.45
N GLN A 131 8.84 -0.61 -10.36
CA GLN A 131 9.79 0.39 -9.86
C GLN A 131 9.82 0.38 -8.34
N ARG A 132 10.98 0.72 -7.78
CA ARG A 132 11.19 0.84 -6.33
C ARG A 132 10.37 1.99 -5.74
N ARG A 133 10.28 3.10 -6.48
CA ARG A 133 9.56 4.31 -6.06
C ARG A 133 8.46 4.63 -7.06
N PHE A 134 7.22 4.61 -6.61
CA PHE A 134 6.08 5.03 -7.40
C PHE A 134 4.89 5.42 -6.54
N CYS A 135 3.97 6.16 -7.14
CA CYS A 135 2.67 6.51 -6.59
C CYS A 135 1.67 6.46 -7.74
N ILE A 136 0.61 5.70 -7.55
CA ILE A 136 -0.55 5.65 -8.44
C ILE A 136 -1.77 5.98 -7.58
N VAL A 137 -2.51 7.01 -7.99
CA VAL A 137 -3.79 7.39 -7.43
C VAL A 137 -4.83 7.24 -8.52
N GLN A 138 -5.79 6.35 -8.31
CA GLN A 138 -6.92 6.14 -9.19
C GLN A 138 -8.19 6.67 -8.51
N ILE A 139 -8.88 7.60 -9.18
CA ILE A 139 -10.06 8.29 -8.68
C ILE A 139 -11.24 7.91 -9.57
N ASP A 140 -12.09 7.01 -9.08
CA ASP A 140 -13.35 6.61 -9.70
C ASP A 140 -14.52 6.84 -8.71
N THR A 141 -15.33 5.81 -8.44
CA THR A 141 -16.28 5.75 -7.31
C THR A 141 -15.59 5.58 -5.95
N THR A 142 -14.41 4.97 -5.97
CA THR A 142 -13.50 4.87 -4.82
C THR A 142 -12.16 5.46 -5.24
N VAL A 143 -11.38 5.90 -4.26
CA VAL A 143 -10.01 6.35 -4.46
C VAL A 143 -9.09 5.21 -4.04
N LYS A 144 -8.35 4.66 -5.00
CA LYS A 144 -7.32 3.66 -4.77
C LYS A 144 -5.96 4.34 -4.83
N ILE A 145 -5.13 4.08 -3.83
CA ILE A 145 -3.78 4.62 -3.72
C ILE A 145 -2.83 3.46 -3.54
N ILE A 146 -1.81 3.43 -4.37
CA ILE A 146 -0.66 2.53 -4.21
C ILE A 146 0.57 3.40 -4.24
N LYS A 147 1.25 3.52 -3.09
CA LYS A 147 2.50 4.26 -2.95
C LYS A 147 3.59 3.34 -2.44
N ARG A 148 4.73 3.35 -3.13
CA ARG A 148 5.94 2.63 -2.74
C ARG A 148 7.11 3.60 -2.72
N ASP A 149 7.92 3.56 -1.67
CA ASP A 149 9.12 4.38 -1.52
C ASP A 149 10.20 3.59 -0.77
N GLU A 150 11.46 3.98 -0.93
CA GLU A 150 12.59 3.40 -0.20
C GLU A 150 12.67 3.96 1.23
N ASN A 151 12.20 5.19 1.41
CA ASN A 151 12.13 5.83 2.72
C ASN A 151 10.84 5.41 3.41
N TYR A 152 10.90 5.25 4.74
CA TYR A 152 9.71 4.96 5.52
C TYR A 152 8.71 6.14 5.47
N PHE A 153 7.42 5.82 5.36
CA PHE A 153 6.31 6.77 5.46
C PHE A 153 5.13 6.10 6.14
N SER A 154 4.33 6.90 6.85
CA SER A 154 3.14 6.44 7.56
C SER A 154 1.88 6.57 6.70
N ILE A 155 0.86 5.79 7.05
CA ILE A 155 -0.49 5.91 6.50
C ILE A 155 -1.02 7.34 6.63
N SER A 156 -0.84 7.97 7.81
CA SER A 156 -1.37 9.31 8.09
C SER A 156 -0.87 10.35 7.10
N ARG A 157 0.41 10.24 6.68
CA ARG A 157 0.99 11.10 5.65
C ARG A 157 0.28 10.93 4.31
N ILE A 158 0.02 9.69 3.89
CA ILE A 158 -0.70 9.42 2.63
C ILE A 158 -2.12 9.97 2.66
N ILE A 159 -2.82 9.81 3.77
CA ILE A 159 -4.19 10.33 3.92
C ILE A 159 -4.18 11.87 3.82
N ASN A 160 -3.18 12.53 4.38
CA ASN A 160 -3.03 13.98 4.26
C ASN A 160 -2.67 14.41 2.83
N ASP A 161 -1.70 13.76 2.18
CA ASP A 161 -1.34 13.98 0.77
C ASP A 161 -2.59 13.85 -0.13
N LEU A 162 -3.45 12.85 0.14
CA LEU A 162 -4.70 12.66 -0.60
C LEU A 162 -5.70 13.79 -0.38
N LYS A 163 -5.88 14.25 0.87
CA LYS A 163 -6.80 15.36 1.18
C LYS A 163 -6.37 16.64 0.46
N GLU A 164 -5.08 16.91 0.39
CA GLU A 164 -4.54 18.03 -0.37
C GLU A 164 -4.81 17.88 -1.87
N LEU A 165 -4.54 16.70 -2.43
CA LEU A 165 -4.81 16.41 -3.84
C LEU A 165 -6.28 16.61 -4.19
N LEU A 166 -7.20 16.10 -3.37
CA LEU A 166 -8.64 16.23 -3.62
C LEU A 166 -9.10 17.69 -3.54
N LYS A 167 -8.56 18.50 -2.62
CA LYS A 167 -8.84 19.95 -2.58
C LYS A 167 -8.39 20.66 -3.85
N VAL A 168 -7.17 20.38 -4.33
CA VAL A 168 -6.64 20.98 -5.56
C VAL A 168 -7.51 20.61 -6.76
N LEU A 169 -7.97 19.36 -6.84
CA LEU A 169 -8.89 18.92 -7.89
C LEU A 169 -10.24 19.64 -7.78
N GLU A 170 -10.82 19.74 -6.58
CA GLU A 170 -12.09 20.47 -6.36
C GLU A 170 -12.00 21.94 -6.76
N GLU A 171 -10.89 22.62 -6.45
CA GLU A 171 -10.66 24.01 -6.85
C GLU A 171 -10.46 24.15 -8.35
N SER A 172 -9.74 23.22 -8.98
CA SER A 172 -9.42 23.27 -10.42
C SER A 172 -10.62 22.95 -11.32
N PHE A 173 -11.56 22.11 -10.86
CA PHE A 173 -12.75 21.71 -11.61
C PHE A 173 -14.01 22.54 -11.28
N LYS A 174 -13.93 23.51 -10.36
CA LYS A 174 -15.00 24.47 -10.06
C LYS A 174 -15.16 25.60 -11.11
N LEU A 175 -14.67 25.40 -12.34
CA LEU A 175 -14.88 26.29 -13.48
C LEU A 175 -16.25 26.09 -14.12
#